data_AF-A0A0K2VD43-F1
#
_entry.id   AF-A0A0K2VD43-F1
#
_cell.length_a   1.000
_cell.length_b   1.000
_cell.length_c   1.000
_cell.angle_alpha   90.00
_cell.angle_beta   90.00
_cell.angle_gamma   90.00
#
_symmetry.space_group_name_H-M   'P 1'
#
loop_
_entity.id
_entity.type
_entity.pdbx_description
1 polymer ?
#
loop_
_entity_poly.entity_id
_entity_poly.type
_entity_poly.pdbx_seq_one_letter_code
_entity_poly.pdbx_strand_id
1 'polypeptide(L)'
;PVYPDTPPTYQYQYAVADDYAGLNFGANEGRDGYATSGEYSVALPDGRIQTVKYTVSDAQSGFVADVTYSGEAKYETYKPAPSPPAYRPAPLAYKPAPPPPPAYKPAK
;
A
#
# COMPACT_ATOMS: atom_id res chain seq x y z
N PRO A 1 31.69 -28.51 -9.09
CA PRO A 1 32.10 -27.37 -9.95
C PRO A 1 32.71 -26.29 -9.05
N VAL A 2 33.93 -25.83 -9.35
CA VAL A 2 34.54 -24.68 -8.66
C VAL A 2 34.08 -23.44 -9.41
N TYR A 3 33.33 -22.57 -8.75
CA TYR A 3 32.97 -21.28 -9.33
C TYR A 3 34.10 -20.29 -9.07
N PRO A 4 34.53 -19.52 -10.09
CA PRO A 4 35.53 -18.48 -9.87
C PRO A 4 34.94 -17.40 -8.95
N ASP A 5 35.72 -16.98 -7.97
CA ASP A 5 35.38 -15.87 -7.06
C ASP A 5 35.62 -14.54 -7.79
N THR A 6 34.79 -14.26 -8.79
CA THR A 6 34.83 -13.00 -9.55
C THR A 6 33.88 -11.99 -8.91
N PRO A 7 34.28 -10.71 -8.78
CA PRO A 7 33.39 -9.67 -8.31
C PRO A 7 32.09 -9.62 -9.13
N PRO A 8 30.92 -9.44 -8.49
CA PRO A 8 29.65 -9.43 -9.19
C PRO A 8 29.58 -8.25 -10.16
N THR A 9 29.12 -8.50 -11.38
CA THR A 9 28.83 -7.46 -12.38
C THR A 9 27.46 -7.71 -12.98
N TYR A 10 26.60 -6.70 -12.95
CA TYR A 10 25.28 -6.75 -13.58
C TYR A 10 24.75 -5.36 -13.87
N GLN A 11 23.77 -5.30 -14.78
CA GLN A 11 22.94 -4.14 -15.01
C GLN A 11 21.50 -4.61 -15.25
N TYR A 12 20.53 -3.88 -14.69
CA TYR A 12 19.13 -4.10 -14.99
C TYR A 12 18.40 -2.77 -15.16
N GLN A 13 17.29 -2.83 -15.91
CA GLN A 13 16.37 -1.73 -16.06
C GLN A 13 14.97 -2.28 -16.32
N TYR A 14 13.96 -1.65 -15.72
CA TYR A 14 12.57 -1.84 -16.09
C TYR A 14 11.78 -0.54 -15.92
N ALA A 15 10.68 -0.43 -16.66
CA ALA A 15 9.74 0.67 -16.54
C ALA A 15 8.32 0.16 -16.84
N VAL A 16 7.34 0.70 -16.12
CA VAL A 16 5.92 0.45 -16.27
C VAL A 16 5.23 1.80 -16.43
N ALA A 17 4.50 1.94 -17.53
CA ALA A 17 3.62 3.07 -17.79
C ALA A 17 2.26 2.49 -18.20
N ASP A 18 1.31 2.54 -17.27
CA ASP A 18 -0.05 2.07 -17.45
C ASP A 18 -1.03 3.20 -17.12
N ASP A 19 -1.49 3.88 -18.17
CA ASP A 19 -2.44 4.99 -18.06
C ASP A 19 -3.81 4.54 -17.56
N TYR A 20 -4.20 3.29 -17.80
CA TYR A 20 -5.49 2.76 -17.36
C TYR A 20 -5.50 2.49 -15.85
N ALA A 21 -4.43 1.91 -15.33
CA ALA A 21 -4.24 1.67 -13.90
C ALA A 21 -3.74 2.92 -13.15
N GLY A 22 -3.29 3.96 -13.86
CA GLY A 22 -2.67 5.15 -13.28
C GLY A 22 -1.29 4.87 -12.67
N LEU A 23 -0.58 3.84 -13.16
CA LEU A 23 0.72 3.43 -12.65
C LEU A 23 1.84 3.95 -13.55
N ASN A 24 2.80 4.64 -12.95
CA ASN A 24 4.03 5.03 -13.63
C ASN A 24 5.19 4.86 -12.66
N PHE A 25 6.02 3.84 -12.89
CA PHE A 25 7.20 3.58 -12.09
C PHE A 25 8.28 2.85 -12.88
N GLY A 26 9.52 2.96 -12.44
CA GLY A 26 10.64 2.27 -13.07
C GLY A 26 11.86 2.29 -12.18
N ALA A 27 12.82 1.42 -12.50
CA ALA A 27 14.11 1.40 -11.82
C ALA A 27 15.22 0.95 -12.76
N ASN A 28 16.43 1.43 -12.49
CA ASN A 28 17.66 0.91 -13.07
C ASN A 28 18.72 0.78 -11.97
N GLU A 29 19.62 -0.17 -12.14
CA GLU A 29 20.80 -0.31 -11.30
C GLU A 29 21.93 -0.98 -12.09
N GLY A 30 23.15 -0.54 -11.82
CA GLY A 30 24.36 -1.22 -12.22
C GLY A 30 25.23 -1.51 -11.01
N ARG A 31 25.86 -2.68 -11.04
CA ARG A 31 26.89 -3.07 -10.07
C ARG A 31 28.15 -3.52 -10.78
N ASP A 32 29.28 -3.05 -10.28
CA ASP A 32 30.62 -3.51 -10.65
C ASP A 32 31.46 -3.70 -9.38
N GLY A 33 31.60 -4.96 -8.97
CA GLY A 33 32.24 -5.34 -7.73
C GLY A 33 31.54 -4.76 -6.50
N TYR A 34 32.19 -3.80 -5.84
CA TYR A 34 31.63 -3.11 -4.67
C TYR A 34 30.85 -1.85 -5.05
N ALA A 35 31.08 -1.29 -6.23
CA ALA A 35 30.37 -0.10 -6.69
C ALA A 35 28.97 -0.49 -7.16
N THR A 36 27.93 0.14 -6.60
CA THR A 36 26.54 -0.02 -7.01
C THR A 36 25.89 1.35 -7.14
N SER A 37 25.22 1.61 -8.24
CA SER A 37 24.48 2.86 -8.43
C SER A 37 23.23 2.60 -9.24
N GLY A 38 22.17 3.32 -8.92
CA GLY A 38 20.89 3.15 -9.59
C GLY A 38 19.94 4.28 -9.24
N GLU A 39 18.78 4.24 -9.86
CA GLU A 39 17.67 5.11 -9.52
C GLU A 39 16.35 4.38 -9.69
N TYR A 40 15.35 4.79 -8.90
CA TYR A 40 13.97 4.41 -9.13
C TYR A 40 13.07 5.64 -9.10
N SER A 41 11.98 5.59 -9.86
CA SER A 41 10.97 6.64 -9.92
C SER A 41 9.57 6.06 -9.73
N VAL A 42 8.72 6.78 -9.00
CA VAL A 42 7.32 6.39 -8.73
C VAL A 42 6.43 7.63 -8.83
N ALA A 43 5.32 7.52 -9.56
CA ALA A 43 4.25 8.51 -9.54
C ALA A 43 3.45 8.42 -8.23
N LEU A 44 3.35 9.54 -7.52
CA LEU A 44 2.63 9.66 -6.25
C LEU A 44 1.16 10.03 -6.49
N PRO A 45 0.24 9.65 -5.58
CA PRO A 45 -1.17 10.00 -5.68
C PRO A 45 -1.44 11.51 -5.69
N ASP A 46 -0.51 12.32 -5.17
CA ASP A 46 -0.62 13.78 -5.18
C ASP A 46 -0.21 14.41 -6.53
N GLY A 47 0.13 13.60 -7.54
CA GLY A 47 0.50 14.04 -8.87
C GLY A 47 1.99 14.33 -9.06
N ARG A 48 2.83 14.19 -8.03
CA ARG A 48 4.29 14.32 -8.16
C ARG A 48 4.92 13.02 -8.62
N ILE A 49 6.12 13.11 -9.19
CA ILE A 49 7.02 11.97 -9.38
C ILE A 49 8.11 12.07 -8.33
N GLN A 50 8.26 11.03 -7.51
CA GLN A 50 9.41 10.86 -6.63
C GLN A 50 10.50 10.09 -7.38
N THR A 51 11.71 10.63 -7.42
CA THR A 51 12.90 9.95 -7.95
C THR A 51 13.92 9.81 -6.85
N VAL A 52 14.40 8.59 -6.63
CA VAL A 52 15.45 8.28 -5.67
C VAL A 52 16.66 7.77 -6.43
N LYS A 53 17.73 8.54 -6.41
CA LYS A 53 19.02 8.15 -6.97
C LYS A 53 19.94 7.74 -5.85
N TYR A 54 20.60 6.59 -5.98
CA TYR A 54 21.44 6.06 -4.92
C TYR A 54 22.79 5.55 -5.42
N THR A 55 23.76 5.52 -4.51
CA THR A 55 25.12 5.08 -4.79
C THR A 55 25.78 4.46 -3.56
N VAL A 56 26.55 3.40 -3.80
CA VAL A 56 27.52 2.76 -2.91
C VAL A 56 28.82 2.70 -3.74
N SER A 57 29.88 3.32 -3.27
CA SER A 57 31.12 3.46 -4.04
C SER A 57 32.09 2.30 -3.83
N ASP A 58 32.17 1.78 -2.61
CA ASP A 58 33.10 0.73 -2.18
C ASP A 58 32.56 -0.06 -0.97
N ALA A 59 33.32 -1.07 -0.52
CA ALA A 59 32.94 -1.97 0.57
C ALA A 59 32.79 -1.29 1.96
N GLN A 60 33.30 -0.07 2.13
CA GLN A 60 33.27 0.69 3.38
C GLN A 60 32.35 1.90 3.27
N SER A 61 32.01 2.33 2.04
CA SER A 61 31.02 3.36 1.79
C SER A 61 29.63 2.91 2.24
N GLY A 62 28.91 3.82 2.87
CA GLY A 62 27.49 3.63 3.19
C GLY A 62 26.61 3.82 1.95
N PHE A 63 25.34 3.45 2.09
CA PHE A 63 24.32 3.79 1.10
C PHE A 63 23.99 5.28 1.16
N VAL A 64 24.21 5.99 0.06
CA VAL A 64 23.87 7.42 -0.10
C VAL A 64 22.76 7.54 -1.12
N ALA A 65 21.71 8.30 -0.81
CA ALA A 65 20.60 8.52 -1.72
C ALA A 65 20.12 9.96 -1.74
N ASP A 66 19.87 10.47 -2.93
CA ASP A 66 19.23 11.76 -3.22
C ASP A 66 17.78 11.52 -3.63
N VAL A 67 16.85 12.07 -2.85
CA VAL A 67 15.41 11.99 -3.11
C VAL A 67 14.93 13.31 -3.65
N THR A 68 14.38 13.29 -4.86
CA THR A 68 13.84 14.48 -5.54
C THR A 68 12.38 14.27 -5.88
N TYR A 69 11.66 15.39 -6.01
CA TYR A 69 10.25 15.40 -6.40
C TYR A 69 10.09 16.35 -7.57
N SER A 70 9.38 15.90 -8.60
CA SER A 70 8.97 16.72 -9.75
C SER A 70 7.46 16.82 -9.82
N GLY A 71 6.94 17.98 -10.25
CA GLY A 71 5.51 18.28 -10.32
C GLY A 71 4.98 19.04 -9.10
N GLU A 72 3.65 19.24 -9.08
CA GLU A 72 2.95 19.98 -8.04
C GLU A 72 2.15 19.02 -7.15
N ALA A 73 2.31 19.15 -5.83
CA ALA A 73 1.53 18.36 -4.88
C ALA A 73 0.08 18.83 -4.86
N LYS A 74 -0.86 17.91 -5.12
CA LYS A 74 -2.31 18.13 -5.01
C LYS A 74 -2.82 17.43 -3.76
N TYR A 75 -3.38 18.21 -2.86
CA TYR A 75 -4.02 17.73 -1.64
C TYR A 75 -5.53 17.71 -1.83
N GLU A 76 -6.15 16.56 -1.57
CA GLU A 76 -7.60 16.52 -1.44
C GLU A 76 -8.01 17.35 -0.21
N THR A 77 -9.01 18.21 -0.37
CA THR A 77 -9.60 18.90 0.77
C THR A 77 -10.28 17.85 1.65
N TYR A 78 -9.88 17.75 2.92
CA TYR A 78 -10.50 16.85 3.89
C TYR A 78 -12.02 17.07 3.92
N LYS A 79 -12.79 16.07 3.48
CA LYS A 79 -14.24 16.02 3.64
C LYS A 79 -14.54 15.07 4.80
N PRO A 80 -14.92 15.57 5.99
CA PRO A 80 -15.32 14.68 7.08
C PRO A 80 -16.48 13.80 6.61
N ALA A 81 -16.42 12.52 6.94
CA ALA A 81 -17.54 11.62 6.71
C ALA A 81 -18.79 12.17 7.42
N PRO A 82 -20.00 12.02 6.83
CA PRO A 82 -21.23 12.34 7.53
C PRO A 82 -21.28 11.56 8.84
N SER A 83 -21.58 12.23 9.95
CA SER A 83 -21.80 11.56 11.22
C SER A 83 -22.86 10.47 11.05
N PRO A 84 -22.66 9.24 11.57
CA PRO A 84 -23.70 8.23 11.52
C PRO A 84 -24.95 8.77 12.22
N PRO A 85 -26.16 8.45 11.74
CA PRO A 85 -27.38 8.84 12.42
C PRO A 85 -27.32 8.34 13.86
N ALA A 86 -27.66 9.20 14.81
CA ALA A 86 -27.71 8.83 16.22
C ALA A 86 -28.62 7.59 16.38
N TYR A 87 -28.03 6.49 16.86
CA TYR A 87 -28.78 5.26 17.08
C TYR A 87 -29.86 5.51 18.15
N ARG A 88 -31.12 5.49 17.71
CA ARG A 88 -32.28 5.39 18.60
C ARG A 88 -32.77 3.94 18.57
N PRO A 89 -32.61 3.16 19.65
CA PRO A 89 -33.20 1.83 19.70
C PRO A 89 -34.72 1.97 19.54
N ALA A 90 -35.30 1.17 18.63
CA ALA A 90 -36.74 1.05 18.55
C ALA A 90 -37.27 0.53 19.91
N PRO A 91 -38.39 1.04 20.42
CA PRO A 91 -38.99 0.50 21.63
C PRO A 91 -39.31 -0.98 21.38
N LEU A 92 -38.90 -1.84 22.31
CA LEU A 92 -39.21 -3.25 22.27
C LEU A 92 -40.73 -3.41 22.26
N ALA A 93 -41.28 -3.86 21.14
CA ALA A 93 -42.69 -4.25 21.06
C ALA A 93 -42.87 -5.49 21.95
N TYR A 94 -43.52 -5.30 23.10
CA TYR A 94 -43.87 -6.40 23.99
C TYR A 94 -44.83 -7.34 23.25
N LYS A 95 -44.36 -8.56 22.96
CA LYS A 95 -45.25 -9.65 22.54
C LYS A 95 -45.84 -10.27 23.81
N PRO A 96 -47.19 -10.28 23.97
CA PRO A 96 -47.80 -11.00 25.08
C PRO A 96 -47.40 -12.48 25.01
N ALA A 97 -47.12 -13.06 26.18
CA ALA A 97 -46.81 -14.49 26.27
C ALA A 97 -47.97 -15.32 25.70
N PRO A 98 -47.67 -16.44 24.98
CA PRO A 98 -48.72 -17.34 24.52
C PRO A 98 -49.51 -17.87 25.72
N PRO A 99 -50.83 -18.08 25.57
CA PRO A 99 -51.65 -18.60 26.64
C PRO A 99 -51.14 -19.99 27.08
N PRO A 100 -51.25 -20.34 28.37
CA PRO A 100 -50.84 -21.65 28.84
C PRO A 100 -51.65 -22.75 28.13
N PRO A 101 -51.05 -23.92 27.86
CA PRO A 101 -51.76 -25.02 27.22
C PRO A 101 -52.96 -25.46 28.07
N PRO A 102 -54.04 -25.95 27.44
CA PRO A 102 -55.23 -26.39 28.16
C PRO A 102 -54.87 -27.52 29.13
N ALA A 103 -55.31 -27.38 30.39
CA ALA A 103 -55.18 -28.44 31.38
C ALA A 103 -56.10 -29.61 30.99
N TYR A 104 -55.48 -30.75 30.68
CA TYR A 104 -56.21 -31.98 30.37
C TYR A 104 -57.02 -32.44 31.59
N LYS A 105 -58.34 -32.57 31.42
CA LYS A 105 -59.17 -33.35 32.34
C LYS A 105 -59.36 -34.76 31.75
N PRO A 106 -59.04 -35.83 32.49
CA PRO A 106 -59.35 -37.18 32.04
C PRO A 106 -60.87 -37.35 31.95
N ALA A 107 -61.34 -37.91 30.83
CA ALA A 107 -62.73 -38.29 30.65
C ALA A 107 -63.01 -39.61 31.38
N LYS A 108 -64.08 -39.56 32.19
CA LYS A 108 -64.79 -40.58 32.99
C LYS A 108 -64.15 -41.96 33.21
#